data_AF-A0A402DTX0-F1
#
_entry.id   AF-A0A402DTX0-F1
#
_cell.length_a   1.000
_cell.length_b   1.000
_cell.length_c   1.000
_cell.angle_alpha   90.00
_cell.angle_beta   90.00
_cell.angle_gamma   90.00
#
_symmetry.space_group_name_H-M   'P 1'
#
loop_
_entity.id
_entity.type
_entity.pdbx_description
1 polymer ?
#
loop_
_entity_poly.entity_id
_entity_poly.type
_entity_poly.pdbx_seq_one_letter_code
_entity_poly.pdbx_strand_id
1 'polypeptide(L)'
;MPVDPADPTGPAGPVPPVEPVAVTDAAFLAARDRAVARHDGLLTGRFVLVDGELRRTTWRAAAPGWVEVQVHDVPAGTMGELELVREERVALDVLVTPFADHPDGAVLEPRRRQGDQVHTVWRRDKNADRAETIPAGFLWEKNDDYYAGTVPWDDLGPVRYEYRVFPRRTTA
;
A
#
# COMPACT_ATOMS: atom_id res chain seq x y z
N MET A 1 -20.45 -47.93 16.11
CA MET A 1 -21.00 -46.56 16.00
C MET A 1 -20.27 -45.88 14.85
N PRO A 2 -20.93 -45.50 13.74
CA PRO A 2 -20.27 -44.70 12.73
C PRO A 2 -20.02 -43.30 13.30
N VAL A 3 -18.81 -42.77 13.11
CA VAL A 3 -18.45 -41.39 13.44
C VAL A 3 -19.01 -40.47 12.36
N ASP A 4 -19.72 -39.42 12.78
CA ASP A 4 -20.23 -38.38 11.89
C ASP A 4 -19.02 -37.61 11.31
N PRO A 5 -18.95 -37.35 9.99
CA PRO A 5 -17.92 -36.50 9.44
C PRO A 5 -18.11 -35.07 9.95
N ALA A 6 -17.07 -34.53 10.61
CA ALA A 6 -17.06 -33.14 11.04
C ALA A 6 -17.26 -32.21 9.83
N ASP A 7 -18.23 -31.30 9.96
CA ASP A 7 -18.48 -30.25 8.96
C ASP A 7 -17.20 -29.43 8.71
N PRO A 8 -16.88 -29.10 7.44
CA PRO A 8 -15.78 -28.21 7.15
C PRO A 8 -16.08 -26.82 7.72
N THR A 9 -15.14 -26.29 8.49
CA THR A 9 -15.19 -24.93 9.03
C THR A 9 -15.37 -23.95 7.88
N GLY A 10 -16.47 -23.18 7.89
CA GLY A 10 -16.81 -22.22 6.84
C GLY A 10 -15.71 -21.18 6.59
N PRO A 11 -15.77 -20.44 5.47
CA PRO A 11 -14.75 -19.46 5.11
C PRO A 11 -14.58 -18.45 6.24
N ALA A 12 -13.32 -18.20 6.62
CA ALA A 12 -12.98 -17.18 7.60
C ALA A 12 -13.67 -15.86 7.22
N GLY A 13 -14.46 -15.32 8.15
CA GLY A 13 -15.18 -14.07 7.96
C GLY A 13 -14.24 -12.90 7.62
N PRO A 14 -14.80 -11.75 7.22
CA PRO A 14 -14.01 -10.57 6.87
C PRO A 14 -13.04 -10.23 7.99
N VAL A 15 -11.74 -10.19 7.67
CA VAL A 15 -10.71 -9.74 8.62
C VAL A 15 -11.03 -8.28 8.96
N PRO A 16 -11.25 -7.92 10.23
CA PRO A 16 -11.58 -6.55 10.59
C PRO A 16 -10.48 -5.58 10.11
N PRO A 17 -10.84 -4.32 9.82
CA PRO A 17 -9.84 -3.30 9.51
C PRO A 17 -8.89 -3.18 10.70
N VAL A 18 -7.64 -3.57 10.50
CA VAL A 18 -6.56 -3.39 11.48
C VAL A 18 -6.16 -1.93 11.41
N GLU A 19 -6.14 -1.25 12.56
CA GLU A 19 -5.75 0.15 12.67
C GLU A 19 -4.32 0.37 12.13
N PRO A 20 -4.03 1.53 11.49
CA PRO A 20 -2.68 1.88 11.07
C PRO A 20 -1.73 1.85 12.26
N VAL A 21 -0.62 1.11 12.14
CA VAL A 21 0.41 1.05 13.18
C VAL A 21 1.48 2.08 12.85
N ALA A 22 1.84 2.91 13.83
CA ALA A 22 2.98 3.82 13.69
C ALA A 22 4.28 3.00 13.67
N VAL A 23 4.87 2.81 12.48
CA VAL A 23 6.17 2.15 12.33
C VAL A 23 7.27 3.17 12.63
N THR A 24 7.80 3.13 13.84
CA THR A 24 8.79 4.11 14.36
C THR A 24 10.21 3.55 14.46
N ASP A 25 10.41 2.29 14.09
CA ASP A 25 11.72 1.64 14.09
C ASP A 25 12.71 2.35 13.15
N ALA A 26 13.91 2.66 13.65
CA ALA A 26 14.90 3.43 12.92
C ALA A 26 15.41 2.71 11.66
N ALA A 27 15.53 1.38 11.69
CA ALA A 27 15.97 0.61 10.54
C ALA A 27 14.90 0.62 9.44
N PHE A 28 13.62 0.49 9.82
CA PHE A 28 12.50 0.67 8.90
C PHE A 28 12.46 2.08 8.30
N LEU A 29 12.60 3.13 9.11
CA LEU A 29 12.58 4.51 8.62
C LEU A 29 13.71 4.79 7.63
N ALA A 30 14.91 4.26 7.89
CA ALA A 30 16.02 4.34 6.95
C ALA A 30 15.74 3.57 5.64
N ALA A 31 15.13 2.39 5.73
CA ALA A 31 14.72 1.61 4.55
C ALA A 31 13.65 2.32 3.73
N ARG A 32 12.69 2.97 4.40
CA ARG A 32 11.68 3.84 3.78
C ARG A 32 12.32 4.98 3.02
N ASP A 33 13.24 5.71 3.63
CA ASP A 33 13.84 6.88 2.97
C ASP A 33 14.60 6.48 1.69
N ARG A 34 15.29 5.34 1.71
CA ARG A 34 15.92 4.77 0.51
C ARG A 34 14.90 4.34 -0.54
N ALA A 35 13.80 3.71 -0.13
CA ALA A 35 12.74 3.32 -1.06
C ALA A 35 12.04 4.54 -1.69
N VAL A 36 11.79 5.61 -0.91
CA VAL A 36 11.25 6.88 -1.42
C VAL A 36 12.16 7.46 -2.51
N ALA A 37 13.48 7.47 -2.28
CA ALA A 37 14.45 7.93 -3.27
C ALA A 37 14.45 7.07 -4.54
N ARG A 38 14.26 5.74 -4.42
CA ARG A 38 14.17 4.82 -5.57
C ARG A 38 12.85 4.92 -6.36
N HIS A 39 11.80 5.47 -5.76
CA HIS A 39 10.46 5.55 -6.35
C HIS A 39 10.02 7.00 -6.62
N ASP A 40 10.95 7.83 -7.13
CA ASP A 40 10.69 9.21 -7.57
C ASP A 40 10.03 10.10 -6.50
N GLY A 41 10.33 9.85 -5.23
CA GLY A 41 9.79 10.59 -4.09
C GLY A 41 8.41 10.12 -3.63
N LEU A 42 7.85 9.04 -4.19
CA LEU A 42 6.52 8.55 -3.84
C LEU A 42 6.50 7.04 -3.59
N LEU A 43 6.28 6.66 -2.33
CA LEU A 43 6.07 5.28 -1.91
C LEU A 43 4.57 4.96 -1.83
N THR A 44 4.08 3.99 -2.60
CA THR A 44 2.65 3.62 -2.63
C THR A 44 2.43 2.16 -3.00
N GLY A 45 1.56 1.50 -2.23
CA GLY A 45 1.23 0.08 -2.40
C GLY A 45 1.94 -0.81 -1.38
N ARG A 46 2.03 -2.10 -1.69
CA ARG A 46 2.53 -3.11 -0.75
C ARG A 46 4.04 -3.32 -0.89
N PHE A 47 4.72 -3.43 0.24
CA PHE A 47 6.16 -3.63 0.36
C PHE A 47 6.48 -4.72 1.38
N VAL A 48 7.63 -5.33 1.22
CA VAL A 48 8.26 -6.18 2.24
C VAL A 48 9.57 -5.59 2.69
N LEU A 49 9.86 -5.67 3.99
CA LEU A 49 11.19 -5.40 4.51
C LEU A 49 12.01 -6.69 4.46
N VAL A 50 13.04 -6.72 3.63
CA VAL A 50 13.93 -7.87 3.42
C VAL A 50 15.36 -7.37 3.47
N ASP A 51 16.17 -7.95 4.36
CA ASP A 51 17.59 -7.59 4.54
C ASP A 51 17.84 -6.07 4.70
N GLY A 52 16.92 -5.39 5.39
CA GLY A 52 16.99 -3.95 5.63
C GLY A 52 16.50 -3.06 4.48
N GLU A 53 15.97 -3.62 3.40
CA GLU A 53 15.41 -2.89 2.26
C GLU A 53 13.90 -3.08 2.14
N LEU A 54 13.17 -1.99 1.86
CA LEU A 54 11.77 -2.08 1.46
C LEU A 54 11.68 -2.37 -0.04
N ARG A 55 11.08 -3.51 -0.37
CA ARG A 55 10.95 -3.96 -1.77
C ARG A 55 9.49 -4.11 -2.14
N ARG A 56 9.11 -3.56 -3.29
CA ARG A 56 7.70 -3.49 -3.70
C ARG A 56 7.21 -4.88 -4.10
N THR A 57 6.00 -5.22 -3.67
CA THR A 57 5.35 -6.50 -3.99
C THR A 57 4.08 -6.26 -4.79
N THR A 58 3.90 -6.98 -5.89
CA THR A 58 2.65 -6.95 -6.67
C THR A 58 1.78 -8.19 -6.38
N TRP A 59 2.41 -9.30 -5.97
CA TRP A 59 1.73 -10.56 -5.74
C TRP A 59 2.46 -11.44 -4.71
N ARG A 60 1.73 -12.35 -4.07
CA ARG A 60 2.26 -13.36 -3.14
C ARG A 60 1.66 -14.72 -3.49
N ALA A 61 2.53 -15.71 -3.67
CA ALA A 61 2.13 -17.12 -3.76
C ALA A 61 2.17 -17.73 -2.36
N ALA A 62 1.11 -18.46 -1.99
CA ALA A 62 1.29 -19.53 -1.01
C ALA A 62 1.82 -20.75 -1.79
N ALA A 63 3.07 -21.15 -1.55
CA ALA A 63 3.62 -22.40 -2.07
C ALA A 63 3.60 -23.47 -0.96
N PRO A 64 3.53 -24.77 -1.30
CA PRO A 64 3.63 -25.83 -0.29
C PRO A 64 4.99 -25.78 0.41
N GLY A 65 5.00 -25.38 1.68
CA GLY A 65 6.18 -25.35 2.55
C GLY A 65 6.97 -24.04 2.62
N TRP A 66 6.62 -23.00 1.83
CA TRP A 66 7.28 -21.67 1.84
C TRP A 66 6.33 -20.60 1.30
N VAL A 67 6.44 -19.34 1.75
CA VAL A 67 5.82 -18.20 1.03
C VAL A 67 6.84 -17.61 0.08
N GLU A 68 6.47 -17.54 -1.19
CA GLU A 68 7.19 -16.82 -2.22
C GLU A 68 6.62 -15.41 -2.34
N VAL A 69 7.41 -14.42 -1.98
CA VAL A 69 7.08 -13.03 -2.27
C VAL A 69 7.66 -12.69 -3.64
N GLN A 70 6.81 -12.35 -4.60
CA GLN A 70 7.23 -11.79 -5.88
C GLN A 70 7.52 -10.30 -5.70
N VAL A 71 8.80 -9.97 -5.70
CA VAL A 71 9.27 -8.59 -5.65
C VAL A 71 9.34 -8.04 -7.07
N HIS A 72 8.76 -6.86 -7.29
CA HIS A 72 8.97 -6.07 -8.50
C HIS A 72 9.57 -4.72 -8.11
N ASP A 73 10.88 -4.58 -8.23
CA ASP A 73 11.57 -3.32 -8.00
C ASP A 73 11.48 -2.35 -9.20
N VAL A 74 10.39 -2.41 -9.98
CA VAL A 74 10.18 -1.53 -11.14
C VAL A 74 8.86 -0.74 -11.03
N PRO A 75 8.78 0.46 -11.66
CA PRO A 75 7.54 1.23 -11.72
C PRO A 75 6.38 0.42 -12.30
N ALA A 76 5.16 0.74 -11.86
CA ALA A 76 3.94 0.09 -12.36
C ALA A 76 3.86 0.22 -13.89
N GLY A 77 3.67 -0.91 -14.59
CA GLY A 77 3.62 -0.98 -16.06
C GLY A 77 4.93 -1.41 -16.73
N THR A 78 6.00 -1.65 -15.97
CA THR A 78 7.24 -2.23 -16.49
C THR A 78 7.27 -3.73 -16.20
N MET A 79 7.60 -4.55 -17.20
CA MET A 79 7.81 -5.99 -17.00
C MET A 79 9.14 -6.17 -16.26
N GLY A 80 9.07 -6.24 -14.93
CA GLY A 80 10.24 -6.41 -14.06
C GLY A 80 10.66 -7.86 -13.89
N GLU A 81 11.89 -8.07 -13.44
CA GLU A 81 12.38 -9.37 -12.98
C GLU A 81 11.65 -9.75 -11.68
N LEU A 82 11.19 -11.00 -11.64
CA LEU A 82 10.51 -11.58 -10.49
C LEU A 82 11.55 -12.24 -9.59
N GLU A 83 11.75 -11.68 -8.40
CA GLU A 83 12.55 -12.35 -7.37
C GLU A 83 11.64 -13.07 -6.39
N LEU A 84 12.02 -14.30 -6.03
CA LEU A 84 11.34 -15.11 -5.01
C LEU A 84 12.09 -14.97 -3.68
N VAL A 85 11.46 -14.34 -2.71
CA VAL A 85 12.00 -14.23 -1.34
C VAL A 85 11.27 -15.21 -0.43
N ARG A 86 12.04 -15.96 0.37
CA ARG A 86 11.50 -16.87 1.39
C ARG A 86 10.93 -16.10 2.59
N GLU A 87 9.84 -16.58 3.18
CA GLU A 87 9.14 -15.89 4.27
C GLU A 87 10.02 -15.59 5.49
N GLU A 88 10.95 -16.47 5.84
CA GLU A 88 11.82 -16.28 6.99
C GLU A 88 12.72 -15.05 6.89
N ARG A 89 13.00 -14.59 5.66
CA ARG A 89 13.75 -13.37 5.37
C ARG A 89 12.89 -12.09 5.41
N VAL A 90 11.57 -12.23 5.39
CA VAL A 90 10.64 -11.10 5.38
C VAL A 90 10.44 -10.59 6.80
N ALA A 91 11.19 -9.56 7.18
CA ALA A 91 11.06 -8.88 8.48
C ALA A 91 9.66 -8.28 8.68
N LEU A 92 9.11 -7.66 7.64
CA LEU A 92 7.83 -6.95 7.68
C LEU A 92 7.09 -7.07 6.36
N ASP A 93 5.76 -7.12 6.43
CA ASP A 93 4.88 -6.90 5.29
C ASP A 93 4.02 -5.67 5.56
N VAL A 94 4.07 -4.69 4.68
CA VAL A 94 3.48 -3.37 4.91
C VAL A 94 2.76 -2.85 3.68
N LEU A 95 1.53 -2.38 3.86
CA LEU A 95 0.85 -1.51 2.89
C LEU A 95 1.18 -0.06 3.26
N VAL A 96 1.77 0.66 2.31
CA VAL A 96 2.11 2.07 2.42
C VAL A 96 1.06 2.89 1.69
N THR A 97 0.42 3.79 2.42
CA THR A 97 -0.58 4.71 1.88
C THR A 97 -0.09 6.15 2.05
N PRO A 98 0.28 6.85 0.96
CA PRO A 98 0.72 8.23 1.03
C PRO A 98 -0.45 9.21 1.10
N PHE A 99 -0.24 10.35 1.75
CA PHE A 99 -1.17 11.46 1.82
C PHE A 99 -0.43 12.79 1.68
N ALA A 100 -1.04 13.76 1.01
CA ALA A 100 -0.53 15.12 0.93
C ALA A 100 -1.68 16.12 0.98
N ASP A 101 -1.42 17.27 1.56
CA ASP A 101 -2.36 18.39 1.59
C ASP A 101 -2.30 19.14 0.24
N HIS A 102 -3.45 19.54 -0.29
CA HIS A 102 -3.60 20.32 -1.52
C HIS A 102 -3.99 21.78 -1.19
N PRO A 103 -3.57 22.79 -1.97
CA PRO A 103 -3.91 24.20 -1.78
C PRO A 103 -5.42 24.47 -1.63
N ASP A 104 -6.25 23.68 -2.31
CA ASP A 104 -7.71 23.78 -2.22
C ASP A 104 -8.30 23.20 -0.92
N GLY A 105 -7.46 22.76 0.02
CA GLY A 105 -7.87 22.27 1.35
C GLY A 105 -8.17 20.77 1.43
N ALA A 106 -8.00 20.04 0.33
CA ALA A 106 -8.15 18.59 0.28
C ALA A 106 -6.94 17.86 0.87
N VAL A 107 -7.20 16.70 1.48
CA VAL A 107 -6.18 15.66 1.70
C VAL A 107 -6.29 14.67 0.56
N LEU A 108 -5.24 14.58 -0.25
CA LEU A 108 -5.15 13.71 -1.41
C LEU A 108 -4.28 12.49 -1.10
N GLU A 109 -4.59 11.36 -1.71
CA GLU A 109 -3.81 10.11 -1.69
C GLU A 109 -3.08 9.95 -3.03
N PRO A 110 -1.76 10.27 -3.11
CA PRO A 110 -1.00 10.12 -4.34
C PRO A 110 -0.79 8.65 -4.74
N ARG A 111 -1.09 8.31 -5.99
CA ARG A 111 -1.04 6.94 -6.50
C ARG A 111 0.11 6.68 -7.45
N ARG A 112 0.43 7.64 -8.30
CA ARG A 112 1.46 7.48 -9.33
C ARG A 112 1.95 8.84 -9.79
N ARG A 113 3.26 9.05 -9.75
CA ARG A 113 3.93 10.21 -10.35
C ARG A 113 4.38 9.87 -11.76
N GLN A 114 4.19 10.81 -12.68
CA GLN A 114 4.67 10.79 -14.06
C GLN A 114 5.21 12.18 -14.38
N GLY A 115 6.52 12.36 -14.23
CA GLY A 115 7.14 13.67 -14.35
C GLY A 115 6.68 14.63 -13.24
N ASP A 116 6.15 15.77 -13.65
CA ASP A 116 5.57 16.82 -12.80
C ASP A 116 4.11 16.53 -12.42
N GLN A 117 3.47 15.54 -13.03
CA GLN A 117 2.07 15.23 -12.80
C GLN A 117 1.90 14.02 -11.88
N VAL A 118 0.94 14.09 -10.96
CA VAL A 118 0.64 13.01 -10.03
C VAL A 118 -0.83 12.66 -10.06
N HIS A 119 -1.09 11.39 -10.37
CA HIS A 119 -2.41 10.82 -10.21
C HIS A 119 -2.71 10.67 -8.72
N THR A 120 -3.82 11.24 -8.28
CA THR A 120 -4.22 11.32 -6.88
C THR A 120 -5.67 10.92 -6.71
N VAL A 121 -6.01 10.54 -5.48
CA VAL A 121 -7.37 10.19 -5.08
C VAL A 121 -7.80 11.09 -3.91
N TRP A 122 -8.94 11.74 -4.04
CA TRP A 122 -9.66 12.37 -2.94
C TRP A 122 -10.62 11.34 -2.36
N ARG A 123 -10.56 11.08 -1.05
CA ARG A 123 -11.45 10.12 -0.39
C ARG A 123 -12.35 10.79 0.64
N ARG A 124 -13.61 10.36 0.71
CA ARG A 124 -14.56 10.92 1.67
C ARG A 124 -14.13 10.70 3.11
N ASP A 125 -13.58 9.55 3.48
CA ASP A 125 -13.16 9.29 4.87
C ASP A 125 -12.03 10.22 5.36
N LYS A 126 -11.21 10.73 4.44
CA LYS A 126 -10.15 11.72 4.76
C LYS A 126 -10.64 13.17 4.64
N ASN A 127 -11.84 13.39 4.11
CA ASN A 127 -12.40 14.69 3.75
C ASN A 127 -13.91 14.76 4.06
N ALA A 128 -14.35 14.15 5.18
CA ALA A 128 -15.75 13.76 5.42
C ALA A 128 -16.81 14.85 5.18
N ASP A 129 -16.44 16.10 5.46
CA ASP A 129 -17.31 17.28 5.34
C ASP A 129 -16.76 18.33 4.37
N ARG A 130 -15.87 17.93 3.45
CA ARG A 130 -15.10 18.83 2.58
C ARG A 130 -15.30 18.53 1.10
N ALA A 131 -16.51 18.19 0.68
CA ALA A 131 -16.78 17.84 -0.71
C ALA A 131 -16.43 18.99 -1.69
N GLU A 132 -16.49 20.24 -1.23
CA GLU A 132 -16.07 21.43 -1.95
C GLU A 132 -14.56 21.51 -2.21
N THR A 133 -13.76 20.68 -1.54
CA THR A 133 -12.29 20.62 -1.73
C THR A 133 -11.87 19.65 -2.83
N ILE A 134 -12.80 18.94 -3.47
CA ILE A 134 -12.49 18.07 -4.61
C ILE A 134 -11.86 18.94 -5.71
N PRO A 135 -10.59 18.69 -6.10
CA PRO A 135 -9.92 19.49 -7.11
C PRO A 135 -10.67 19.46 -8.45
N ALA A 136 -10.59 20.58 -9.18
CA ALA A 136 -11.21 20.69 -10.49
C ALA A 136 -10.70 19.59 -11.45
N GLY A 137 -11.63 18.95 -12.17
CA GLY A 137 -11.32 17.88 -13.13
C GLY A 137 -11.21 16.48 -12.52
N PHE A 138 -11.39 16.33 -11.21
CA PHE A 138 -11.55 15.00 -10.61
C PHE A 138 -12.87 14.38 -11.03
N LEU A 139 -12.81 13.10 -11.36
CA LEU A 139 -13.96 12.31 -11.76
C LEU A 139 -14.30 11.32 -10.65
N TRP A 140 -15.60 11.14 -10.41
CA TRP A 140 -16.07 10.07 -9.56
C TRP A 140 -15.85 8.73 -10.25
N GLU A 141 -15.26 7.77 -9.55
CA GLU A 141 -15.12 6.40 -10.04
C GLU A 141 -16.22 5.53 -9.43
N LYS A 142 -17.01 4.88 -10.30
CA LYS A 142 -18.27 4.26 -9.90
C LYS A 142 -18.03 3.10 -8.92
N ASN A 143 -18.75 3.16 -7.78
CA ASN A 143 -18.79 2.22 -6.66
C ASN A 143 -17.81 2.48 -5.51
N ASP A 144 -17.04 3.56 -5.55
CA ASP A 144 -16.15 3.91 -4.46
C ASP A 144 -16.45 5.32 -3.89
N ASP A 145 -16.26 5.51 -2.58
CA ASP A 145 -16.38 6.79 -1.88
C ASP A 145 -15.16 7.72 -2.14
N TYR A 146 -14.70 7.76 -3.40
CA TYR A 146 -13.57 8.58 -3.82
C TYR A 146 -13.74 9.19 -5.21
N TYR A 147 -12.95 10.24 -5.44
CA TYR A 147 -12.79 10.93 -6.71
C TYR A 147 -11.33 10.87 -7.10
N ALA A 148 -11.03 10.70 -8.38
CA ALA A 148 -9.66 10.59 -8.86
C ALA A 148 -9.37 11.59 -9.97
N GLY A 149 -8.13 12.04 -10.03
CA GLY A 149 -7.65 12.89 -11.11
C GLY A 149 -6.17 13.08 -11.03
N THR A 150 -5.67 14.12 -11.69
CA THR A 150 -4.25 14.42 -11.77
C THR A 150 -4.03 15.86 -11.32
N VAL A 151 -3.01 16.07 -10.50
CA VAL A 151 -2.58 17.39 -10.05
C VAL A 151 -1.06 17.53 -10.27
N PRO A 152 -0.55 18.76 -10.43
CA PRO A 152 0.89 19.02 -10.37
C PRO A 152 1.50 18.55 -9.04
N TRP A 153 2.72 18.02 -9.08
CA TRP A 153 3.45 17.61 -7.88
C TRP A 153 3.72 18.77 -6.94
N ASP A 154 4.00 19.94 -7.50
CA ASP A 154 4.30 21.15 -6.73
C ASP A 154 3.06 21.72 -6.02
N ASP A 155 1.86 21.27 -6.42
CA ASP A 155 0.60 21.56 -5.73
C ASP A 155 0.36 20.57 -4.56
N LEU A 156 1.27 19.65 -4.28
CA LEU A 156 1.21 18.80 -3.11
C LEU A 156 2.12 19.33 -2.01
N GLY A 157 1.56 19.45 -0.80
CA GLY A 157 2.35 19.62 0.41
C GLY A 157 3.23 18.40 0.71
N PRO A 158 4.01 18.44 1.81
CA PRO A 158 4.88 17.34 2.20
C PRO A 158 4.13 16.01 2.28
N VAL A 159 4.63 14.98 1.58
CA VAL A 159 4.01 13.65 1.57
C VAL A 159 4.22 12.98 2.93
N ARG A 160 3.10 12.58 3.54
CA ARG A 160 3.02 11.78 4.76
C ARG A 160 2.62 10.35 4.40
N TYR A 161 2.97 9.38 5.23
CA TYR A 161 2.67 7.97 4.97
C TYR A 161 1.96 7.34 6.16
N GLU A 162 0.87 6.63 5.89
CA GLU A 162 0.27 5.67 6.83
C GLU A 162 0.76 4.26 6.47
N TYR A 163 0.96 3.44 7.50
CA TYR A 163 1.44 2.08 7.35
C TYR A 163 0.45 1.10 7.95
N ARG A 164 0.07 0.10 7.17
CA ARG A 164 -0.64 -1.07 7.67
C ARG A 164 0.29 -2.27 7.62
N VAL A 165 0.70 -2.72 8.79
CA VAL A 165 1.52 -3.93 8.95
C VAL A 165 0.62 -5.14 8.89
N PHE A 166 1.00 -6.13 8.08
CA PHE A 166 0.33 -7.43 8.06
C PHE A 166 1.08 -8.41 8.95
N PRO A 167 0.37 -9.20 9.76
CA PRO A 167 0.99 -10.27 10.53
C PRO A 167 1.63 -11.29 9.57
N ARG A 168 2.79 -11.83 9.98
CA ARG A 168 3.39 -12.98 9.29
C ARG A 168 2.39 -14.13 9.29
N ARG A 169 2.27 -14.85 8.16
CA ARG A 169 1.45 -16.06 8.14
C ARG A 169 2.32 -17.15 8.73
N THR A 170 2.26 -17.34 10.04
CA THR A 170 2.78 -18.57 10.63
C THR A 170 2.01 -19.74 10.02
N THR A 171 2.66 -20.47 9.13
CA THR A 171 2.23 -21.82 8.76
C THR A 171 2.27 -22.65 10.05
N ALA A 172 1.10 -23.01 10.55
CA ALA A 172 0.93 -24.03 11.58
C ALA A 172 1.27 -25.42 11.02
#